data_AF-A0A0M4T567-F1
#
_entry.id   AF-A0A0M4T567-F1
#
_cell.length_a   1.000
_cell.length_b   1.000
_cell.length_c   1.000
_cell.angle_alpha   90.00
_cell.angle_beta   90.00
_cell.angle_gamma   90.00
#
_symmetry.space_group_name_H-M   'P 1'
#
loop_
_entity.id
_entity.type
_entity.pdbx_description
1 polymer ?
#
loop_
_entity_poly.entity_id
_entity_poly.type
_entity_poly.pdbx_seq_one_letter_code
_entity_poly.pdbx_strand_id
1 'polypeptide(L)'
;MKIIPGLFRSFMLQLLTFAAIATAATLKHNSLPAYAQETPTEPQPTTERICSLDPVESLLPPPQAKTSNSLLSYLAAEGFTQSKDGSWVCYVNDPKKEGRYYTLFKVQEVNGKLIGSSFLDGGNLIEGQDNRTLDFFMKLIEHHLDGDQENRQSIRRYLESFISLVKEGKIKASRRGFLFDQPNRALVVYHTIGNGTGELKGTAITLNIQISDKVNANSTKSAVPTSVGENIQPKQK
;
A
#
# COMPACT_ATOMS: atom_id res chain seq x y z
N MET A 1 15.13 28.62 57.89
CA MET A 1 16.55 28.91 58.23
C MET A 1 17.42 28.03 57.35
N LYS A 2 18.25 28.64 56.49
CA LYS A 2 19.40 28.09 55.72
C LYS A 2 19.14 27.04 54.62
N ILE A 3 19.86 26.93 53.49
CA ILE A 3 20.87 27.70 52.73
C ILE A 3 20.96 26.96 51.36
N ILE A 4 21.18 27.68 50.24
CA ILE A 4 21.52 27.15 48.90
C ILE A 4 23.01 26.73 48.87
N PRO A 5 23.39 25.65 48.16
CA PRO A 5 24.27 25.80 46.98
C PRO A 5 23.95 24.75 45.90
N GLY A 6 24.26 24.86 44.62
CA GLY A 6 25.06 25.79 43.83
C GLY A 6 25.38 25.15 42.48
N LEU A 7 25.64 26.00 41.48
CA LEU A 7 26.68 25.90 40.45
C LEU A 7 26.59 24.87 39.28
N PHE A 8 27.19 25.35 38.17
CA PHE A 8 27.53 24.70 36.89
C PHE A 8 26.39 24.73 35.85
N ARG A 9 26.57 25.17 34.60
CA ARG A 9 27.77 25.21 33.75
C ARG A 9 27.50 26.15 32.55
N SER A 10 28.49 26.96 32.18
CA SER A 10 28.55 27.64 30.87
C SER A 10 28.63 26.64 29.73
N PHE A 11 27.95 26.92 28.62
CA PHE A 11 28.23 26.29 27.33
C PHE A 11 28.46 27.39 26.28
N MET A 12 29.73 27.52 25.88
CA MET A 12 30.18 28.32 24.74
C MET A 12 29.89 27.53 23.47
N LEU A 13 29.17 28.11 22.51
CA LEU A 13 29.16 27.66 21.12
C LEU A 13 29.57 28.85 20.25
N GLN A 14 30.87 28.92 19.91
CA GLN A 14 31.38 29.85 18.90
C GLN A 14 31.39 29.18 17.52
N LEU A 15 31.10 30.03 16.54
CA LEU A 15 30.69 29.76 15.17
C LEU A 15 31.76 29.10 14.29
N LEU A 16 31.29 28.26 13.37
CA LEU A 16 32.02 27.72 12.23
C LEU A 16 32.39 28.82 11.22
N THR A 17 33.64 28.85 10.77
CA THR A 17 34.06 29.52 9.54
C THR A 17 34.86 28.53 8.68
N PHE A 18 34.25 28.05 7.59
CA PHE A 18 34.98 27.36 6.53
C PHE A 18 35.40 28.38 5.48
N ALA A 19 36.71 28.65 5.41
CA ALA A 19 37.32 29.42 4.34
C ALA A 19 37.47 28.55 3.09
N ALA A 20 36.88 28.99 1.98
CA ALA A 20 37.09 28.42 0.67
C ALA A 20 38.48 28.81 0.15
N ILE A 21 39.30 27.83 -0.22
CA ILE A 21 40.51 28.05 -1.02
C ILE A 21 40.28 27.40 -2.38
N ALA A 22 40.04 28.23 -3.38
CA ALA A 22 40.12 27.86 -4.77
C ALA A 22 41.59 27.78 -5.19
N THR A 23 42.00 26.67 -5.77
CA THR A 23 43.22 26.61 -6.58
C THR A 23 42.87 26.02 -7.93
N ALA A 24 42.99 26.87 -8.95
CA ALA A 24 42.96 26.48 -10.34
C ALA A 24 44.31 25.86 -10.71
N ALA A 25 44.29 24.65 -11.28
CA ALA A 25 45.40 24.11 -12.04
C ALA A 25 44.87 23.61 -13.38
N THR A 26 45.23 24.34 -14.42
CA THR A 26 45.05 23.98 -15.81
C THR A 26 46.09 22.92 -16.19
N LEU A 27 45.65 21.74 -16.63
CA LEU A 27 46.48 20.84 -17.43
C LEU A 27 45.71 20.48 -18.70
N LYS A 28 46.26 20.96 -19.82
CA LYS A 28 45.90 20.54 -21.16
C LYS A 28 46.25 19.06 -21.32
N HIS A 29 45.27 18.24 -21.65
CA HIS A 29 45.53 16.98 -22.34
C HIS A 29 44.54 16.84 -23.49
N ASN A 30 45.08 16.81 -24.71
CA ASN A 30 44.34 16.47 -25.91
C ASN A 30 43.96 15.00 -25.85
N SER A 31 42.67 14.73 -25.69
CA SER A 31 42.05 13.47 -26.10
C SER A 31 40.60 13.78 -26.39
N LEU A 32 40.21 13.68 -27.67
CA LEU A 32 38.82 13.71 -28.12
C LEU A 32 37.97 12.79 -27.23
N PRO A 33 36.98 13.30 -26.49
CA PRO A 33 35.90 12.47 -26.04
C PRO A 33 34.89 12.39 -27.18
N ALA A 34 34.71 11.19 -27.72
CA ALA A 34 33.52 10.87 -28.48
C ALA A 34 32.32 11.21 -27.58
N TYR A 35 31.54 12.23 -27.97
CA TYR A 35 30.26 12.50 -27.34
C TYR A 35 29.33 11.34 -27.67
N ALA A 36 29.19 10.41 -26.73
CA ALA A 36 27.95 9.66 -26.65
C ALA A 36 26.86 10.68 -26.33
N GLN A 37 25.99 10.98 -27.29
CA GLN A 37 24.71 11.60 -27.00
C GLN A 37 23.93 10.61 -26.13
N GLU A 38 24.06 10.73 -24.82
CA GLU A 38 23.00 10.27 -23.93
C GLU A 38 21.77 11.09 -24.32
N THR A 39 20.90 10.45 -25.10
CA THR A 39 19.51 10.88 -25.19
C THR A 39 19.03 11.00 -23.74
N PRO A 40 18.49 12.12 -23.28
CA PRO A 40 17.85 12.18 -21.99
C PRO A 40 16.73 11.14 -22.01
N THR A 41 16.98 9.98 -21.41
CA THR A 41 15.90 9.11 -20.99
C THR A 41 15.15 9.94 -19.97
N GLU A 42 14.02 10.49 -20.42
CA GLU A 42 13.01 11.08 -19.55
C GLU A 42 12.90 10.17 -18.32
N PRO A 43 12.96 10.69 -17.08
CA PRO A 43 12.79 9.86 -15.90
C PRO A 43 11.44 9.16 -16.07
N GLN A 44 11.46 7.88 -16.44
CA GLN A 44 10.27 7.07 -16.40
C GLN A 44 9.79 7.19 -14.96
N PRO A 45 8.56 7.66 -14.71
CA PRO A 45 8.03 7.66 -13.36
C PRO A 45 8.07 6.21 -12.94
N THR A 46 9.04 5.85 -12.10
CA THR A 46 9.06 4.58 -11.40
C THR A 46 7.77 4.62 -10.61
N THR A 47 6.73 4.02 -11.17
CA THR A 47 5.46 3.89 -10.49
C THR A 47 5.76 2.87 -9.41
N GLU A 48 6.24 3.37 -8.27
CA GLU A 48 6.63 2.56 -7.14
C GLU A 48 5.39 1.77 -6.74
N ARG A 49 5.45 0.44 -6.89
CA ARG A 49 4.30 -0.42 -6.64
C ARG A 49 3.94 -0.29 -5.16
N ILE A 50 2.65 -0.35 -4.83
CA ILE A 50 2.21 -0.28 -3.42
C ILE A 50 2.93 -1.35 -2.58
N CYS A 51 3.17 -2.53 -3.17
CA CYS A 51 3.99 -3.60 -2.63
C CYS A 51 5.27 -3.83 -3.45
N SER A 52 6.13 -2.82 -3.56
CA SER A 52 7.53 -3.01 -3.94
C SER A 52 8.39 -3.12 -2.70
N LEU A 53 8.99 -4.29 -2.45
CA LEU A 53 10.36 -4.44 -1.95
C LEU A 53 10.71 -5.93 -1.81
N ASP A 54 11.84 -6.26 -2.42
CA ASP A 54 12.51 -7.55 -2.57
C ASP A 54 11.72 -8.67 -3.30
N PRO A 55 12.35 -9.33 -4.29
CA PRO A 55 11.79 -10.53 -4.90
C PRO A 55 11.79 -11.66 -3.86
N VAL A 56 10.77 -11.71 -3.01
CA VAL A 56 10.47 -12.83 -2.13
C VAL A 56 9.85 -13.99 -2.93
N GLU A 57 9.95 -13.96 -4.25
CA GLU A 57 9.39 -14.95 -5.16
C GLU A 57 9.88 -16.38 -4.85
N SER A 58 11.04 -16.50 -4.19
CA SER A 58 11.63 -17.78 -3.75
C SER A 58 11.21 -18.28 -2.36
N LEU A 59 10.63 -17.43 -1.50
CA LEU A 59 10.21 -17.79 -0.13
C LEU A 59 8.69 -17.69 0.07
N LEU A 60 7.99 -17.04 -0.86
CA LEU A 60 6.53 -17.06 -0.89
C LEU A 60 6.06 -18.43 -1.41
N PRO A 61 4.89 -18.92 -0.94
CA PRO A 61 4.27 -20.08 -1.57
C PRO A 61 4.17 -19.82 -3.08
N PRO A 62 4.46 -20.82 -3.94
CA PRO A 62 4.56 -20.60 -5.37
C PRO A 62 3.30 -19.87 -5.85
N PRO A 63 3.46 -18.75 -6.59
CA PRO A 63 2.32 -18.00 -7.09
C PRO A 63 1.45 -18.99 -7.85
N GLN A 64 0.21 -19.16 -7.41
CA GLN A 64 -0.72 -20.04 -8.11
C GLN A 64 -0.81 -19.54 -9.55
N ALA A 65 -0.56 -20.43 -10.50
CA ALA A 65 -0.54 -20.12 -11.92
C ALA A 65 -1.81 -19.32 -12.27
N LYS A 66 -1.60 -18.11 -12.80
CA LYS A 66 -2.56 -17.17 -13.36
C LYS A 66 -3.93 -17.79 -13.65
N THR A 67 -4.84 -17.86 -12.70
CA THR A 67 -6.23 -18.20 -13.01
C THR A 67 -7.16 -17.87 -11.86
N SER A 68 -7.55 -16.61 -11.82
CA SER A 68 -8.87 -16.26 -11.33
C SER A 68 -9.18 -14.90 -11.95
N ASN A 69 -10.27 -14.80 -12.71
CA ASN A 69 -10.92 -13.51 -13.02
C ASN A 69 -11.52 -12.92 -11.73
N SER A 70 -10.73 -12.92 -10.65
CA SER A 70 -11.09 -12.43 -9.35
C SER A 70 -11.20 -10.92 -9.46
N LEU A 71 -12.19 -10.36 -8.78
CA LEU A 71 -12.40 -8.93 -8.61
C LEU A 71 -11.13 -8.17 -8.19
N LEU A 72 -10.17 -8.88 -7.57
CA LEU A 72 -8.94 -8.34 -6.98
C LEU A 72 -7.66 -8.66 -7.77
N SER A 73 -7.77 -9.24 -8.97
CA SER A 73 -6.59 -9.64 -9.76
C SER A 73 -5.64 -8.49 -10.11
N TYR A 74 -6.16 -7.26 -10.15
CA TYR A 74 -5.36 -6.05 -10.39
C TYR A 74 -4.29 -5.81 -9.30
N LEU A 75 -4.46 -6.37 -8.09
CA LEU A 75 -3.48 -6.25 -7.00
C LEU A 75 -2.16 -6.96 -7.32
N ALA A 76 -2.15 -7.93 -8.24
CA ALA A 76 -0.91 -8.55 -8.73
C ALA A 76 0.04 -7.52 -9.35
N ALA A 77 -0.50 -6.53 -10.09
CA ALA A 77 0.30 -5.47 -10.69
C ALA A 77 0.94 -4.56 -9.63
N GLU A 78 0.34 -4.50 -8.44
CA GLU A 78 0.83 -3.76 -7.28
C GLU A 78 1.75 -4.59 -6.38
N GLY A 79 2.10 -5.82 -6.78
CA GLY A 79 3.04 -6.69 -6.05
C GLY A 79 2.41 -7.56 -4.95
N PHE A 80 1.08 -7.62 -4.86
CA PHE A 80 0.41 -8.54 -3.93
C PHE A 80 0.46 -9.97 -4.46
N THR A 81 0.47 -10.92 -3.53
CA THR A 81 0.39 -12.36 -3.83
C THR A 81 -0.90 -12.95 -3.30
N GLN A 82 -1.51 -13.86 -4.05
CA GLN A 82 -2.72 -14.53 -3.61
C GLN A 82 -2.37 -15.72 -2.69
N SER A 83 -2.94 -15.73 -1.49
CA SER A 83 -2.79 -16.81 -0.52
C SER A 83 -3.84 -17.91 -0.71
N LYS A 84 -3.63 -19.07 -0.05
CA LYS A 84 -4.50 -20.25 -0.17
C LYS A 84 -5.94 -20.02 0.29
N ASP A 85 -6.17 -19.07 1.19
CA ASP A 85 -7.51 -18.64 1.65
C ASP A 85 -8.18 -17.63 0.70
N GLY A 86 -7.58 -17.39 -0.48
CA GLY A 86 -8.09 -16.48 -1.50
C GLY A 86 -7.79 -15.01 -1.25
N SER A 87 -7.13 -14.66 -0.13
CA SER A 87 -6.75 -13.27 0.16
C SER A 87 -5.55 -12.80 -0.66
N TRP A 88 -5.42 -11.50 -0.85
CA TRP A 88 -4.26 -10.87 -1.49
C TRP A 88 -3.40 -10.23 -0.43
N VAL A 89 -2.11 -10.61 -0.38
CA VAL A 89 -1.21 -10.26 0.71
C VAL A 89 0.03 -9.56 0.18
N CYS A 90 0.34 -8.41 0.78
CA CYS A 90 1.61 -7.73 0.62
C CYS A 90 2.51 -8.08 1.80
N TYR A 91 3.66 -8.66 1.51
CA TYR A 91 4.69 -8.95 2.50
C TYR A 91 5.81 -7.94 2.38
N VAL A 92 6.45 -7.63 3.51
CA VAL A 92 7.65 -6.81 3.54
C VAL A 92 8.70 -7.48 4.43
N ASN A 93 9.96 -7.24 4.10
CA ASN A 93 11.10 -7.69 4.88
C ASN A 93 11.12 -6.98 6.24
N ASP A 94 11.52 -7.71 7.28
CA ASP A 94 11.81 -7.13 8.57
C ASP A 94 13.25 -6.58 8.62
N PRO A 95 13.43 -5.25 8.69
CA PRO A 95 14.77 -4.66 8.66
C PRO A 95 15.63 -5.04 9.88
N LYS A 96 15.01 -5.56 10.95
CA LYS A 96 15.70 -5.97 12.17
C LYS A 96 16.10 -7.44 12.15
N LYS A 97 15.56 -8.25 11.22
CA LYS A 97 15.83 -9.69 11.16
C LYS A 97 15.80 -10.20 9.73
N GLU A 98 16.98 -10.47 9.19
CA GLU A 98 17.16 -11.07 7.88
C GLU A 98 16.34 -12.37 7.73
N GLY A 99 15.70 -12.52 6.57
CA GLY A 99 14.85 -13.67 6.25
C GLY A 99 13.51 -13.72 7.00
N ARG A 100 13.19 -12.74 7.86
CA ARG A 100 11.85 -12.58 8.42
C ARG A 100 11.05 -11.61 7.56
N TYR A 101 9.81 -12.00 7.29
CA TYR A 101 8.84 -11.17 6.60
C TYR A 101 7.59 -11.04 7.45
N TYR A 102 6.86 -9.94 7.29
CA TYR A 102 5.54 -9.78 7.88
C TYR A 102 4.55 -9.25 6.85
N THR A 103 3.28 -9.48 7.11
CA THR A 103 2.19 -8.96 6.29
C THR A 103 2.02 -7.48 6.58
N LEU A 104 2.29 -6.64 5.57
CA LEU A 104 2.02 -5.21 5.65
C LEU A 104 0.57 -4.91 5.31
N PHE A 105 0.07 -5.51 4.21
CA PHE A 105 -1.29 -5.34 3.74
C PHE A 105 -1.95 -6.69 3.46
N LYS A 106 -3.25 -6.79 3.74
CA LYS A 106 -4.09 -7.92 3.31
C LYS A 106 -5.41 -7.39 2.77
N VAL A 107 -5.87 -7.97 1.67
CA VAL A 107 -7.21 -7.73 1.11
C VAL A 107 -7.95 -9.05 1.02
N GLN A 108 -9.20 -9.06 1.44
CA GLN A 108 -10.09 -10.20 1.23
C GLN A 108 -11.52 -9.72 1.01
N GLU A 109 -12.26 -10.49 0.21
CA GLU A 109 -13.71 -10.38 0.15
C GLU A 109 -14.35 -11.33 1.17
N VAL A 110 -15.21 -10.80 2.04
CA VAL A 110 -15.95 -11.58 3.03
C VAL A 110 -17.42 -11.12 3.02
N ASN A 111 -18.34 -12.01 2.69
CA ASN A 111 -19.79 -11.73 2.67
C ASN A 111 -20.17 -10.49 1.84
N GLY A 112 -19.62 -10.35 0.63
CA GLY A 112 -19.88 -9.21 -0.27
C GLY A 112 -19.27 -7.88 0.20
N LYS A 113 -18.36 -7.92 1.19
CA LYS A 113 -17.59 -6.77 1.64
C LYS A 113 -16.13 -6.96 1.31
N LEU A 114 -15.54 -5.93 0.72
CA LEU A 114 -14.11 -5.84 0.58
C LEU A 114 -13.51 -5.33 1.88
N ILE A 115 -12.56 -6.08 2.43
CA ILE A 115 -11.84 -5.77 3.65
C ILE A 115 -10.36 -5.60 3.29
N GLY A 116 -9.86 -4.37 3.34
CA GLY A 116 -8.45 -4.04 3.15
C GLY A 116 -7.82 -3.61 4.47
N SER A 117 -6.80 -4.32 4.94
CA SER A 117 -6.15 -4.07 6.22
C SER A 117 -4.68 -3.68 6.04
N SER A 118 -4.27 -2.61 6.73
CA SER A 118 -2.87 -2.21 6.96
C SER A 118 -2.48 -2.54 8.39
N PHE A 119 -1.46 -3.40 8.54
CA PHE A 119 -1.02 -3.95 9.83
C PHE A 119 0.13 -3.13 10.41
N LEU A 120 0.02 -2.77 11.68
CA LEU A 120 1.00 -1.91 12.35
C LEU A 120 1.99 -2.74 13.18
N ASP A 121 3.28 -2.42 13.11
CA ASP A 121 4.33 -3.06 13.92
C ASP A 121 4.22 -2.59 15.37
N GLY A 122 3.82 -3.49 16.27
CA GLY A 122 3.61 -3.16 17.68
C GLY A 122 2.59 -2.04 17.90
N GLY A 123 1.70 -1.81 16.94
CA GLY A 123 0.71 -0.73 16.96
C GLY A 123 1.20 0.63 16.46
N ASN A 124 2.40 0.69 15.86
CA ASN A 124 2.93 1.87 15.21
C ASN A 124 3.03 1.67 13.70
N LEU A 125 2.81 2.74 12.94
CA LEU A 125 3.14 2.77 11.52
C LEU A 125 4.67 2.81 11.38
N ILE A 126 5.22 1.92 10.56
CA ILE A 126 6.64 1.98 10.20
C ILE A 126 6.89 3.17 9.26
N GLU A 127 8.16 3.51 9.04
CA GLU A 127 8.54 4.58 8.11
C GLU A 127 7.95 4.36 6.71
N GLY A 128 7.31 5.40 6.16
CA GLY A 128 6.65 5.38 4.85
C GLY A 128 5.34 4.59 4.78
N GLN A 129 4.93 3.87 5.83
CA GLN A 129 3.69 3.09 5.81
C GLN A 129 2.44 3.98 5.78
N ASP A 130 2.50 5.20 6.30
CA ASP A 130 1.40 6.16 6.22
C ASP A 130 1.01 6.44 4.76
N ASN A 131 1.97 6.85 3.94
CA ASN A 131 1.75 7.10 2.51
C ASN A 131 1.32 5.82 1.78
N ARG A 132 2.00 4.70 2.02
CA ARG A 132 1.65 3.42 1.39
C ARG A 132 0.27 2.92 1.80
N THR A 133 -0.15 3.16 3.04
CA THR A 133 -1.51 2.82 3.52
C THR A 133 -2.55 3.68 2.80
N LEU A 134 -2.28 4.97 2.62
CA LEU A 134 -3.16 5.87 1.87
C LEU A 134 -3.28 5.41 0.42
N ASP A 135 -2.17 5.15 -0.26
CA ASP A 135 -2.17 4.70 -1.65
C ASP A 135 -2.85 3.34 -1.82
N PHE A 136 -2.60 2.42 -0.89
CA PHE A 136 -3.30 1.14 -0.83
C PHE A 136 -4.82 1.31 -0.73
N PHE A 137 -5.31 2.10 0.21
CA PHE A 137 -6.74 2.33 0.37
C PHE A 137 -7.35 3.06 -0.81
N MET A 138 -6.66 4.07 -1.34
CA MET A 138 -7.12 4.80 -2.52
C MET A 138 -7.19 3.87 -3.75
N LYS A 139 -6.27 2.93 -3.90
CA LYS A 139 -6.34 1.92 -4.96
C LYS A 139 -7.58 1.04 -4.83
N LEU A 140 -7.93 0.59 -3.62
CA LEU A 140 -9.16 -0.18 -3.40
C LEU A 140 -10.40 0.65 -3.73
N ILE A 141 -10.43 1.92 -3.33
CA ILE A 141 -11.53 2.85 -3.60
C ILE A 141 -11.68 3.08 -5.10
N GLU A 142 -10.60 3.33 -5.82
CA GLU A 142 -10.61 3.58 -7.28
C GLU A 142 -11.20 2.42 -8.08
N HIS A 143 -11.00 1.18 -7.62
CA HIS A 143 -11.47 -0.03 -8.29
C HIS A 143 -12.87 -0.49 -7.86
N HIS A 144 -13.34 -0.09 -6.68
CA HIS A 144 -14.55 -0.67 -6.08
C HIS A 144 -15.63 0.34 -5.68
N LEU A 145 -15.31 1.64 -5.69
CA LEU A 145 -16.28 2.70 -5.46
C LEU A 145 -16.43 3.58 -6.69
N ASP A 146 -17.69 3.79 -7.09
CA ASP A 146 -18.02 4.82 -8.07
C ASP A 146 -17.86 6.20 -7.44
N GLY A 147 -17.27 7.14 -8.17
CA GLY A 147 -17.10 8.51 -7.71
C GLY A 147 -16.26 9.33 -8.69
N ASP A 148 -16.56 10.62 -8.78
CA ASP A 148 -15.77 11.57 -9.54
C ASP A 148 -14.46 11.93 -8.84
N GLN A 149 -13.65 12.74 -9.51
CA GLN A 149 -12.36 13.17 -8.98
C GLN A 149 -12.49 13.99 -7.70
N GLU A 150 -13.54 14.80 -7.55
CA GLU A 150 -13.76 15.63 -6.36
C GLU A 150 -14.05 14.74 -5.14
N ASN A 151 -14.94 13.76 -5.30
CA ASN A 151 -15.23 12.76 -4.27
C ASN A 151 -13.95 12.00 -3.88
N ARG A 152 -13.18 11.52 -4.87
CA ARG A 152 -11.91 10.81 -4.61
C ARG A 152 -10.91 11.66 -3.81
N GLN A 153 -10.81 12.96 -4.09
CA GLN A 153 -9.95 13.88 -3.35
C GLN A 153 -10.47 14.19 -1.93
N SER A 154 -11.79 14.21 -1.74
CA SER A 154 -12.40 14.33 -0.41
C SER A 154 -12.09 13.10 0.44
N ILE A 155 -12.31 11.90 -0.11
CA ILE A 155 -12.00 10.63 0.54
C ILE A 155 -10.51 10.52 0.88
N ARG A 156 -9.62 10.91 -0.05
CA ARG A 156 -8.17 10.92 0.19
C ARG A 156 -7.80 11.75 1.41
N ARG A 157 -8.28 13.00 1.48
CA ARG A 157 -8.04 13.92 2.60
C ARG A 157 -8.57 13.37 3.92
N TYR A 158 -9.74 12.71 3.88
CA TYR A 158 -10.32 12.06 5.05
C TYR A 158 -9.41 10.93 5.57
N LEU A 159 -8.99 10.02 4.68
CA LEU A 159 -8.16 8.87 5.05
C LEU A 159 -6.77 9.30 5.52
N GLU A 160 -6.17 10.28 4.85
CA GLU A 160 -4.89 10.89 5.25
C GLU A 160 -4.98 11.48 6.66
N SER A 161 -6.06 12.22 6.96
CA SER A 161 -6.31 12.75 8.30
C SER A 161 -6.49 11.63 9.33
N PHE A 162 -7.25 10.58 8.99
CA PHE A 162 -7.45 9.44 9.86
C PHE A 162 -6.13 8.73 10.21
N ILE A 163 -5.30 8.43 9.19
CA ILE A 163 -3.99 7.79 9.34
C ILE A 163 -3.07 8.67 10.20
N SER A 164 -3.07 9.99 9.97
CA SER A 164 -2.30 10.94 10.78
C SER A 164 -2.72 10.93 12.24
N LEU A 165 -4.03 10.90 12.53
CA LEU A 165 -4.53 10.81 13.89
C LEU A 165 -4.19 9.47 14.58
N VAL A 166 -4.12 8.37 13.83
CA VAL A 166 -3.62 7.08 14.33
C VAL A 166 -2.12 7.17 14.65
N LYS A 167 -1.32 7.73 13.72
CA LYS A 167 0.13 7.97 13.88
C LYS A 167 0.44 8.80 15.12
N GLU A 168 -0.36 9.83 15.38
CA GLU A 168 -0.24 10.73 16.53
C GLU A 168 -0.81 10.14 17.84
N GLY A 169 -1.39 8.93 17.80
CA GLY A 169 -2.02 8.29 18.97
C GLY A 169 -3.30 8.96 19.45
N LYS A 170 -3.90 9.85 18.64
CA LYS A 170 -5.15 10.56 18.96
C LYS A 170 -6.40 9.70 18.78
N ILE A 171 -6.31 8.61 18.01
CA ILE A 171 -7.36 7.60 17.89
C ILE A 171 -6.95 6.35 18.65
N LYS A 172 -7.77 5.94 19.63
CA LYS A 172 -7.59 4.67 20.33
C LYS A 172 -8.15 3.52 19.51
N ALA A 173 -7.41 2.41 19.49
CA ALA A 173 -7.88 1.18 18.84
C ALA A 173 -9.20 0.73 19.46
N SER A 174 -10.23 0.54 18.62
CA SER A 174 -11.56 0.12 19.03
C SER A 174 -12.30 -0.54 17.86
N ARG A 175 -13.47 -1.11 18.11
CA ARG A 175 -14.33 -1.64 17.02
C ARG A 175 -15.18 -0.57 16.34
N ARG A 176 -14.99 0.72 16.67
CA ARG A 176 -15.77 1.81 16.10
C ARG A 176 -15.30 2.10 14.67
N GLY A 177 -16.20 1.92 13.71
CA GLY A 177 -16.00 2.35 12.34
C GLY A 177 -16.37 3.81 12.13
N PHE A 178 -15.62 4.47 11.25
CA PHE A 178 -15.84 5.85 10.85
C PHE A 178 -16.23 5.87 9.37
N LEU A 179 -17.48 6.23 9.11
CA LEU A 179 -18.02 6.31 7.75
C LEU A 179 -17.43 7.53 7.04
N PHE A 180 -17.04 7.34 5.78
CA PHE A 180 -16.52 8.42 4.94
C PHE A 180 -17.17 8.48 3.56
N ASP A 181 -17.95 7.47 3.17
CA ASP A 181 -18.72 7.47 1.91
C ASP A 181 -20.12 6.87 2.12
N GLN A 182 -21.15 7.60 1.65
CA GLN A 182 -22.53 7.14 1.49
C GLN A 182 -22.91 7.39 0.03
N PRO A 183 -23.47 6.41 -0.71
CA PRO A 183 -24.25 5.25 -0.26
C PRO A 183 -23.47 3.93 -0.09
N ASN A 184 -22.18 3.87 -0.43
CA ASN A 184 -21.44 2.60 -0.48
C ASN A 184 -21.08 2.04 0.92
N ARG A 185 -21.50 2.74 1.99
CA ARG A 185 -21.28 2.39 3.40
C ARG A 185 -19.80 2.11 3.70
N ALA A 186 -18.91 2.84 3.04
CA ALA A 186 -17.48 2.66 3.22
C ALA A 186 -17.05 3.27 4.55
N LEU A 187 -16.29 2.51 5.32
CA LEU A 187 -15.80 2.92 6.64
C LEU A 187 -14.36 2.50 6.85
N VAL A 188 -13.68 3.26 7.71
CA VAL A 188 -12.35 2.94 8.20
C VAL A 188 -12.41 2.63 9.71
N VAL A 189 -11.64 1.67 10.16
CA VAL A 189 -11.56 1.24 11.57
C VAL A 189 -10.10 1.17 11.98
N TYR A 190 -9.76 1.68 13.16
CA TYR A 190 -8.48 1.36 13.81
C TYR A 190 -8.76 0.42 14.98
N HIS A 191 -8.28 -0.82 14.95
CA HIS A 191 -8.64 -1.85 15.92
C HIS A 191 -7.46 -2.74 16.33
N THR A 192 -7.59 -3.42 17.48
CA THR A 192 -6.68 -4.48 17.90
C THR A 192 -6.95 -5.78 17.13
N ILE A 193 -5.89 -6.56 16.92
CA ILE A 193 -5.94 -7.90 16.35
C ILE A 193 -5.77 -8.88 17.51
N GLY A 194 -6.69 -9.85 17.63
CA GLY A 194 -6.54 -10.98 18.55
C GLY A 194 -7.39 -10.96 19.83
N ASN A 195 -8.71 -11.17 19.71
CA ASN A 195 -9.57 -11.58 20.85
C ASN A 195 -10.11 -13.02 20.66
N GLY A 196 -9.30 -13.93 20.11
CA GLY A 196 -9.70 -15.34 19.95
C GLY A 196 -8.64 -16.15 19.22
N THR A 197 -7.87 -16.93 19.98
CA THR A 197 -7.19 -18.17 19.54
C THR A 197 -6.18 -18.12 18.38
N GLY A 198 -5.51 -17.00 18.10
CA GLY A 198 -4.49 -16.94 17.03
C GLY A 198 -3.31 -16.02 17.33
N GLU A 199 -2.12 -16.41 16.86
CA GLU A 199 -0.77 -15.89 17.17
C GLU A 199 -0.49 -14.42 16.80
N LEU A 200 -1.42 -13.74 16.11
CA LEU A 200 -1.24 -12.36 15.67
C LEU A 200 -1.74 -11.36 16.72
N LYS A 201 -0.80 -10.77 17.46
CA LYS A 201 -1.02 -9.61 18.34
C LYS A 201 -0.62 -8.33 17.60
N GLY A 202 -1.46 -7.30 17.65
CA GLY A 202 -1.14 -6.01 17.06
C GLY A 202 -2.36 -5.13 16.88
N THR A 203 -2.24 -4.11 16.02
CA THR A 203 -3.36 -3.30 15.56
C THR A 203 -3.36 -3.21 14.03
N ALA A 204 -4.52 -2.89 13.48
CA ALA A 204 -4.67 -2.63 12.06
C ALA A 204 -5.56 -1.41 11.83
N ILE A 205 -5.27 -0.70 10.74
CA ILE A 205 -6.23 0.19 10.10
C ILE A 205 -6.92 -0.63 9.00
N THR A 206 -8.24 -0.74 9.05
CA THR A 206 -9.02 -1.55 8.14
C THR A 206 -10.06 -0.70 7.43
N LEU A 207 -9.99 -0.71 6.10
CA LEU A 207 -10.99 -0.19 5.19
C LEU A 207 -12.01 -1.28 4.88
N ASN A 208 -13.29 -0.96 5.06
CA ASN A 208 -14.41 -1.83 4.68
C ASN A 208 -15.25 -1.14 3.62
N ILE A 209 -15.44 -1.79 2.48
CA ILE A 209 -16.27 -1.31 1.37
C ILE A 209 -17.35 -2.35 1.08
N GLN A 210 -18.61 -1.93 1.00
CA GLN A 210 -19.66 -2.80 0.48
C GLN A 210 -19.51 -2.88 -1.04
N ILE A 211 -19.33 -4.10 -1.58
CA ILE A 211 -19.23 -4.28 -3.03
C ILE A 211 -20.64 -4.15 -3.60
N SER A 212 -20.81 -3.25 -4.57
CA SER A 212 -22.07 -3.06 -5.30
C SER A 212 -22.26 -4.17 -6.34
N ASP A 213 -23.50 -4.63 -6.54
CA ASP A 213 -23.85 -5.66 -7.53
C ASP A 213 -23.41 -5.28 -8.97
N LYS A 214 -23.29 -3.98 -9.27
CA LYS A 214 -22.81 -3.51 -10.57
C LYS A 214 -21.34 -3.84 -10.83
N VAL A 215 -20.51 -3.78 -9.79
CA VAL A 215 -19.08 -4.15 -9.86
C VAL A 215 -18.97 -5.67 -10.03
N ASN A 216 -19.86 -6.43 -9.40
CA ASN A 216 -19.93 -7.88 -9.51
C ASN A 216 -20.43 -8.36 -10.89
N ALA A 217 -21.32 -7.61 -11.56
CA ALA A 217 -21.80 -7.97 -12.89
C ALA A 217 -20.71 -7.88 -13.98
N ASN A 218 -19.73 -6.99 -13.82
CA ASN A 218 -18.63 -6.81 -14.77
C ASN A 218 -17.56 -7.91 -14.67
N SER A 219 -17.44 -8.62 -13.54
CA SER A 219 -16.55 -9.78 -13.43
C SER A 219 -17.14 -11.04 -14.08
N THR A 220 -18.48 -11.16 -14.14
CA THR A 220 -19.18 -12.27 -14.83
C THR A 220 -19.31 -12.12 -16.36
N LYS A 221 -19.17 -10.92 -16.92
CA LYS A 221 -19.34 -10.68 -18.37
C LYS A 221 -18.17 -11.16 -19.26
N SER A 222 -17.08 -11.64 -18.67
CA SER A 222 -16.00 -12.33 -19.42
C SER A 222 -16.28 -13.83 -19.66
N ALA A 223 -17.43 -14.35 -19.24
CA ALA A 223 -17.90 -15.66 -19.70
C ALA A 223 -18.47 -15.50 -21.12
N VAL A 224 -17.67 -15.86 -22.12
CA VAL A 224 -18.09 -16.04 -23.51
C VAL A 224 -19.39 -16.86 -23.53
N PRO A 225 -20.49 -16.38 -24.14
CA PRO A 225 -21.63 -17.25 -24.40
C PRO A 225 -21.22 -18.18 -25.55
N THR A 226 -20.99 -19.46 -25.24
CA THR A 226 -20.89 -20.51 -26.26
C THR A 226 -22.27 -20.71 -26.87
N SER A 227 -22.62 -19.89 -27.86
CA SER A 227 -23.72 -20.19 -28.78
C SER A 227 -23.16 -21.06 -29.91
N VAL A 228 -23.28 -22.39 -29.76
CA VAL A 228 -23.28 -23.28 -30.93
C VAL A 228 -24.71 -23.75 -31.10
N GLY A 229 -25.45 -23.04 -31.94
CA GLY A 229 -26.67 -23.53 -32.53
C GLY A 229 -26.29 -24.55 -33.60
N GLU A 230 -26.39 -25.84 -33.28
CA GLU A 230 -26.30 -26.90 -34.28
C GLU A 230 -27.72 -27.29 -34.68
N ASN A 231 -28.18 -26.68 -35.77
CA ASN A 231 -29.48 -26.92 -36.38
C ASN A 231 -29.32 -28.10 -37.35
N ILE A 232 -29.57 -29.33 -36.89
CA ILE A 232 -29.57 -30.52 -37.75
C ILE A 232 -30.96 -30.65 -38.39
N GLN A 233 -31.05 -30.25 -39.67
CA GLN A 233 -32.19 -30.57 -40.54
C GLN A 233 -32.16 -32.05 -40.94
N PRO A 234 -33.30 -32.78 -40.91
CA PRO A 234 -33.38 -34.11 -41.48
C PRO A 234 -33.56 -34.03 -43.01
N LYS A 235 -32.69 -34.69 -43.76
CA LYS A 235 -32.88 -34.94 -45.19
C LYS A 235 -34.00 -35.96 -45.40
N GLN A 236 -35.07 -35.56 -46.08
CA GLN A 236 -35.93 -36.46 -46.85
C GLN A 236 -35.65 -36.25 -48.34
N LYS A 237 -35.12 -37.28 -49.00
CA LYS A 237 -35.55 -37.71 -50.34
C LYS A 237 -35.04 -39.12 -50.62
#